data_AF-A0A9W7KYL5-F1
#
_entry.id   AF-A0A9W7KYL5-F1
#
_cell.length_a   1.000
_cell.length_b   1.000
_cell.length_c   1.000
_cell.angle_alpha   90.00
_cell.angle_beta   90.00
_cell.angle_gamma   90.00
#
_symmetry.space_group_name_H-M   'P 1'
#
loop_
_entity.id
_entity.type
_entity.pdbx_description
1 polymer ?
#
loop_
_entity_poly.entity_id
_entity_poly.type
_entity_poly.pdbx_seq_one_letter_code
_entity_poly.pdbx_strand_id
1 'polypeptide(L)'
;MSSHPPPPPLGPKPLLLTNKQISALFRTLSDLTLALKKLNVDWVVTGGSLLGCIRQEGVLFCDDDIDIAIISEESYAIVREKLSETIGKDYAYKVEAWEGGDKLRPRYSDVFIDIFCLRDYKNEEELKNVIGIKKNGQAQSSDYVNDILNKINTAVLNGNGSYPPLYPLYHFSSRKAIEMWPKEVYRTCELLPIRKDMRFGPVLGVGGPRCWKLLLERAFGSDCFEVYYESVRHSGSNGGMWEMSEKTELKDEHYIPIQPLLKKERVESSHNKESLFKWLEREEKIESCWLTLPEGKKRTVYMDGVFDLFHVGHLEAIKQARRLGDFLILGVTGDKDAEGYKRRPVICEEDRCCVLRELKDVGEVLCPCPLIVTEEFMKSKGIDLVVHGFKNYEDAEKQREFFEWPMEVGRFELIQYSNKASTSEILERIVSERILEMEVKGVDTKKKNPEWFGASVASVTNDSAELPRPFTAELEEVIMKHVEKAMVNSNKALEKIESEVVGFRNVLDRFMGSEISREGTFEFDTEKHNIVAAFLEAAKLEKDYDLARMHEGEGEKER
;
A
#
# COMPACT_ATOMS: atom_id res chain seq x y z
N MET A 1 54.44 21.43 45.50
CA MET A 1 53.62 20.25 45.12
C MET A 1 52.38 20.79 44.45
N SER A 2 52.36 20.73 43.11
CA SER A 2 51.24 21.13 42.27
C SER A 2 50.05 20.21 42.56
N SER A 3 49.00 20.73 43.19
CA SER A 3 47.72 20.07 43.31
C SER A 3 46.98 20.21 41.98
N HIS A 4 47.31 19.36 41.01
CA HIS A 4 46.48 19.21 39.82
C HIS A 4 45.07 18.78 40.26
N PRO A 5 44.01 19.41 39.76
CA PRO A 5 42.67 18.85 39.91
C PRO A 5 42.68 17.43 39.31
N PRO A 6 41.97 16.46 39.92
CA PRO A 6 41.87 15.12 39.34
C PRO A 6 41.35 15.24 37.90
N PRO A 7 41.83 14.39 36.98
CA PRO A 7 41.31 14.38 35.61
C PRO A 7 39.79 14.22 35.66
N PRO A 8 39.04 14.98 34.84
CA PRO A 8 37.59 14.88 34.82
C PRO A 8 37.17 13.44 34.50
N PRO A 9 36.09 12.93 35.13
CA PRO A 9 35.60 11.60 34.83
C PRO A 9 35.21 11.53 33.35
N LEU A 10 35.69 10.51 32.67
CA LEU A 10 35.30 10.16 31.30
C LEU A 10 33.78 9.93 31.24
N GLY A 11 33.16 10.34 30.13
CA GLY A 11 31.77 10.01 29.84
C GLY A 11 31.55 8.49 29.72
N PRO A 12 30.31 8.01 29.62
CA PRO A 12 30.08 6.61 29.31
C PRO A 12 30.67 6.32 27.92
N LYS A 13 31.54 5.33 27.85
CA LYS A 13 31.99 4.76 26.57
C LYS A 13 30.77 4.30 25.77
N PRO A 14 30.83 4.33 24.42
CA PRO A 14 29.77 3.82 23.55
C PRO A 14 29.30 2.45 24.05
N LEU A 15 28.03 2.37 24.44
CA LEU A 15 27.49 1.19 25.10
C LEU A 15 27.10 0.15 24.06
N LEU A 16 27.99 -0.81 23.80
CA LEU A 16 27.67 -1.96 22.96
C LEU A 16 26.57 -2.82 23.61
N LEU A 17 25.34 -2.67 23.14
CA LEU A 17 24.21 -3.49 23.59
C LEU A 17 24.46 -4.97 23.28
N THR A 18 24.13 -5.84 24.23
CA THR A 18 24.18 -7.29 24.02
C THR A 18 23.07 -7.75 23.08
N ASN A 19 23.26 -8.85 22.34
CA ASN A 19 22.21 -9.46 21.49
C ASN A 19 20.83 -9.62 22.19
N LYS A 20 20.81 -9.80 23.52
CA LYS A 20 19.59 -9.87 24.31
C LYS A 20 18.90 -8.51 24.45
N GLN A 21 19.66 -7.46 24.79
CA GLN A 21 19.18 -6.08 24.86
C GLN A 21 18.70 -5.60 23.49
N ILE A 22 19.44 -5.93 22.44
CA ILE A 22 19.06 -5.69 21.04
C ILE A 22 17.69 -6.31 20.73
N SER A 23 17.53 -7.59 21.04
CA SER A 23 16.25 -8.30 20.82
C SER A 23 15.11 -7.70 21.66
N ALA A 24 15.41 -7.25 22.89
CA ALA A 24 14.44 -6.60 23.76
C ALA A 24 13.98 -5.26 23.19
N LEU A 25 14.91 -4.44 22.68
CA LEU A 25 14.64 -3.14 22.09
C LEU A 25 13.76 -3.28 20.84
N PHE A 26 14.09 -4.23 19.94
CA PHE A 26 13.26 -4.48 18.75
C PHE A 26 11.86 -4.97 19.07
N ARG A 27 11.74 -5.87 20.06
CA ARG A 27 10.43 -6.30 20.51
C ARG A 27 9.63 -5.12 21.07
N THR A 28 10.29 -4.26 21.86
CA THR A 28 9.67 -3.06 22.43
C THR A 28 9.19 -2.11 21.33
N LEU A 29 10.01 -1.85 20.31
CA LEU A 29 9.65 -0.99 19.19
C LEU A 29 8.52 -1.56 18.32
N SER A 30 8.55 -2.87 18.07
CA SER A 30 7.49 -3.58 17.35
C SER A 30 6.16 -3.50 18.08
N ASP A 31 6.15 -3.80 19.38
CA ASP A 31 4.95 -3.75 20.21
C ASP A 31 4.43 -2.31 20.38
N LEU A 32 5.34 -1.34 20.52
CA LEU A 32 5.01 0.09 20.51
C LEU A 32 4.35 0.50 19.21
N THR A 33 4.89 0.11 18.05
CA THR A 33 4.31 0.45 16.75
C THR A 33 2.90 -0.12 16.59
N LEU A 34 2.68 -1.37 17.01
CA LEU A 34 1.35 -1.96 17.03
C LEU A 34 0.40 -1.20 17.95
N ALA A 35 0.88 -0.72 19.10
CA ALA A 35 0.11 0.11 20.01
C ALA A 35 -0.23 1.47 19.40
N LEU A 36 0.74 2.19 18.82
CA LEU A 36 0.53 3.47 18.15
C LEU A 36 -0.44 3.34 16.95
N LYS A 37 -0.34 2.24 16.18
CA LYS A 37 -1.28 1.92 15.11
C LYS A 37 -2.72 1.75 15.63
N LYS A 38 -2.92 1.05 16.76
CA LYS A 38 -4.23 0.92 17.41
C LYS A 38 -4.77 2.25 17.90
N LEU A 39 -3.89 3.13 18.38
CA LEU A 39 -4.23 4.49 18.80
C LEU A 39 -4.48 5.43 17.61
N ASN A 40 -4.19 4.98 16.38
CA ASN A 40 -4.31 5.75 15.15
C ASN A 40 -3.51 7.08 15.19
N VAL A 41 -2.31 7.04 15.78
CA VAL A 41 -1.42 8.19 15.87
C VAL A 41 -0.26 8.07 14.89
N ASP A 42 0.16 9.22 14.40
CA ASP A 42 1.27 9.38 13.47
C ASP A 42 2.58 9.61 14.25
N TRP A 43 3.65 8.94 13.84
CA TRP A 43 4.92 8.96 14.55
C TRP A 43 6.12 8.80 13.59
N VAL A 44 7.29 9.27 14.01
CA VAL A 44 8.56 9.21 13.26
C VAL A 44 9.72 8.88 14.20
N VAL A 45 10.85 8.43 13.66
CA VAL A 45 12.13 8.32 14.39
C VAL A 45 12.86 9.67 14.29
N THR A 46 13.50 10.12 15.36
CA THR A 46 14.19 11.42 15.43
C THR A 46 15.61 11.30 15.97
N GLY A 47 16.37 12.40 15.92
CA GLY A 47 17.64 12.56 16.65
C GLY A 47 18.72 11.51 16.36
N GLY A 48 19.46 11.13 17.41
CA GLY A 48 20.56 10.16 17.32
C GLY A 48 20.10 8.79 16.83
N SER A 49 18.83 8.46 17.09
CA SER A 49 18.21 7.22 16.62
C SER A 49 18.04 7.16 15.10
N LEU A 50 17.81 8.31 14.44
CA LEU A 50 17.85 8.40 12.99
C LEU A 50 19.26 8.10 12.47
N LEU A 51 20.30 8.64 13.12
CA LEU A 51 21.70 8.38 12.77
C LEU A 51 22.03 6.89 12.87
N GLY A 52 21.50 6.25 13.92
CA GLY A 52 21.48 4.81 14.07
C GLY A 52 20.92 4.13 12.84
N CYS A 53 19.61 4.30 12.61
CA CYS A 53 18.82 3.63 11.57
C CYS A 53 19.50 3.62 10.19
N ILE A 54 20.24 4.68 9.88
CA ILE A 54 20.92 4.91 8.61
C ILE A 54 22.28 4.21 8.51
N ARG A 55 23.04 4.11 9.60
CA ARG A 55 24.34 3.45 9.60
C ARG A 55 24.27 1.94 9.33
N GLN A 56 23.15 1.30 9.62
CA GLN A 56 23.07 -0.17 9.69
C GLN A 56 21.82 -0.78 9.04
N GLU A 57 21.05 0.01 8.28
CA GLU A 57 19.62 -0.28 8.08
C GLU A 57 19.02 -0.70 9.45
N GLY A 58 19.31 0.08 10.51
CA GLY A 58 19.06 -0.34 11.88
C GLY A 58 19.72 0.44 13.02
N VAL A 59 19.39 0.15 14.29
CA VAL A 59 19.63 1.04 15.45
C VAL A 59 21.10 1.14 15.87
N LEU A 60 21.55 2.34 16.25
CA LEU A 60 22.91 2.57 16.74
C LEU A 60 23.17 1.77 18.03
N PHE A 61 24.05 0.78 18.00
CA PHE A 61 24.44 0.03 19.20
C PHE A 61 25.44 0.78 20.11
N CYS A 62 25.57 2.09 19.97
CA CYS A 62 26.34 2.92 20.89
C CYS A 62 25.54 4.06 21.52
N ASP A 63 24.22 4.06 21.33
CA ASP A 63 23.27 4.85 22.10
C ASP A 63 22.56 3.96 23.14
N ASP A 64 22.13 4.54 24.26
CA ASP A 64 21.43 3.78 25.31
C ASP A 64 19.91 3.66 25.10
N ASP A 65 19.35 4.36 24.10
CA ASP A 65 17.91 4.44 23.81
C ASP A 65 17.54 4.58 22.32
N ILE A 66 16.21 4.64 22.06
CA ILE A 66 15.63 5.01 20.76
C ILE A 66 14.70 6.21 20.96
N ASP A 67 14.91 7.27 20.20
CA ASP A 67 14.06 8.45 20.11
C ASP A 67 13.00 8.27 19.02
N ILE A 68 11.74 8.34 19.43
CA ILE A 68 10.61 8.51 18.52
C ILE A 68 9.88 9.80 18.83
N ALA A 69 9.26 10.40 17.83
CA ALA A 69 8.38 11.54 18.00
C ALA A 69 6.97 11.24 17.51
N ILE A 70 5.98 11.61 18.32
CA ILE A 70 4.57 11.70 17.92
C ILE A 70 4.34 13.05 17.23
N ILE A 71 3.65 13.01 16.10
CA ILE A 71 3.35 14.20 15.31
C ILE A 71 2.05 14.82 15.86
N SER A 72 2.11 16.07 16.32
CA SER A 72 1.04 16.86 16.99
C SER A 72 0.87 16.67 18.50
N GLU A 73 0.51 17.75 19.18
CA GLU A 73 0.22 17.76 20.63
C GLU A 73 -1.05 16.95 20.93
N GLU A 74 -2.06 16.95 20.05
CA GLU A 74 -3.28 16.15 20.25
C GLU A 74 -2.99 14.65 20.25
N SER A 75 -2.21 14.18 19.26
CA SER A 75 -1.81 12.76 19.19
C SER A 75 -0.94 12.36 20.38
N TYR A 76 -0.05 13.25 20.80
CA TYR A 76 0.79 13.00 21.97
C TYR A 76 -0.01 12.90 23.27
N ALA A 77 -1.07 13.69 23.43
CA ALA A 77 -1.98 13.57 24.57
C ALA A 77 -2.70 12.21 24.62
N ILE A 78 -3.13 11.69 23.46
CA ILE A 78 -3.72 10.35 23.34
C ILE A 78 -2.72 9.27 23.78
N VAL A 79 -1.47 9.37 23.34
CA VAL A 79 -0.39 8.44 23.71
C VAL A 79 -0.16 8.47 25.22
N ARG A 80 -0.04 9.67 25.82
CA ARG A 80 0.17 9.84 27.26
C ARG A 80 -0.92 9.19 28.11
N GLU A 81 -2.16 9.28 27.66
CA GLU A 81 -3.30 8.71 28.36
C GLU A 81 -3.40 7.18 28.18
N LYS A 82 -3.23 6.69 26.95
CA LYS A 82 -3.68 5.33 26.55
C LYS A 82 -2.57 4.34 26.23
N LEU A 83 -1.32 4.77 26.08
CA LEU A 83 -0.24 3.87 25.66
C LEU A 83 0.02 2.76 26.68
N SER A 84 0.01 3.08 27.97
CA SER A 84 0.27 2.11 29.05
C SER A 84 -0.71 0.93 29.04
N GLU A 85 -1.99 1.20 28.78
CA GLU A 85 -3.03 0.17 28.64
C GLU A 85 -2.87 -0.61 27.33
N THR A 86 -2.60 0.11 26.23
CA THR A 86 -2.55 -0.48 24.88
C THR A 86 -1.36 -1.40 24.67
N ILE A 87 -0.20 -1.06 25.24
CA ILE A 87 1.05 -1.80 25.04
C ILE A 87 1.17 -3.03 25.97
N GLY A 88 0.44 -3.04 27.08
CA GLY A 88 0.33 -4.20 27.97
C GLY A 88 1.31 -4.22 29.14
N LYS A 89 1.16 -5.24 29.99
CA LYS A 89 1.79 -5.32 31.33
C LYS A 89 3.29 -5.63 31.32
N ASP A 90 3.80 -6.19 30.23
CA ASP A 90 5.23 -6.52 30.07
C ASP A 90 6.12 -5.28 29.99
N TYR A 91 5.50 -4.11 29.79
CA TYR A 91 6.16 -2.84 29.66
C TYR A 91 5.89 -1.91 30.85
N ALA A 92 6.83 -1.03 31.09
CA ALA A 92 6.69 0.13 31.96
C ALA A 92 6.75 1.38 31.09
N TYR A 93 5.64 2.10 31.03
CA TYR A 93 5.57 3.42 30.41
C TYR A 93 5.57 4.47 31.53
N LYS A 94 6.57 5.34 31.53
CA LYS A 94 6.72 6.43 32.48
C LYS A 94 6.48 7.75 31.75
N VAL A 95 5.33 8.36 32.02
CA VAL A 95 5.05 9.72 31.57
C VAL A 95 5.95 10.66 32.36
N GLU A 96 6.89 11.31 31.68
CA GLU A 96 7.78 12.25 32.33
C GLU A 96 7.09 13.61 32.38
N ALA A 97 7.12 14.22 33.57
CA ALA A 97 6.56 15.54 33.76
C ALA A 97 7.40 16.64 33.05
N TRP A 98 8.61 16.32 32.55
CA TRP A 98 9.56 17.28 31.99
C TRP A 98 10.75 16.67 31.17
N GLU A 99 11.11 17.39 30.10
CA GLU A 99 12.41 17.54 29.39
C GLU A 99 13.08 16.36 28.63
N GLY A 100 12.77 15.10 28.92
CA GLY A 100 13.45 13.95 28.28
C GLY A 100 12.59 13.04 27.41
N GLY A 101 11.37 13.46 27.04
CA GLY A 101 10.40 12.54 26.43
C GLY A 101 9.83 11.54 27.45
N ASP A 102 8.72 10.90 27.12
CA ASP A 102 8.19 9.82 27.95
C ASP A 102 8.99 8.54 27.72
N LYS A 103 9.26 7.78 28.79
CA LYS A 103 10.10 6.58 28.69
C LYS A 103 9.27 5.33 28.60
N LEU A 104 9.47 4.53 27.56
CA LEU A 104 8.95 3.18 27.47
C LEU A 104 10.07 2.16 27.61
N ARG A 105 9.92 1.21 28.53
CA ARG A 105 10.87 0.11 28.68
C ARG A 105 10.20 -1.24 28.89
N PRO A 106 10.73 -2.34 28.35
CA PRO A 106 10.34 -3.68 28.77
C PRO A 106 10.77 -3.91 30.22
N ARG A 107 9.96 -4.60 31.04
CA ARG A 107 10.29 -4.81 32.47
C ARG A 107 11.45 -5.78 32.71
N TYR A 108 11.86 -6.52 31.69
CA TYR A 108 12.90 -7.55 31.76
C TYR A 108 14.26 -7.12 31.17
N SER A 109 14.38 -5.87 30.72
CA SER A 109 15.63 -5.32 30.18
C SER A 109 15.71 -3.84 30.51
N ASP A 110 16.93 -3.31 30.60
CA ASP A 110 17.17 -1.89 30.90
C ASP A 110 17.18 -0.99 29.66
N VAL A 111 16.96 -1.55 28.46
CA VAL A 111 16.77 -0.76 27.23
C VAL A 111 15.47 0.05 27.30
N PHE A 112 15.44 1.21 26.68
CA PHE A 112 14.24 2.05 26.65
C PHE A 112 14.09 2.80 25.32
N ILE A 113 12.88 3.32 25.11
CA ILE A 113 12.51 4.18 23.99
C ILE A 113 12.03 5.49 24.59
N ASP A 114 12.63 6.59 24.18
CA ASP A 114 12.20 7.95 24.51
C ASP A 114 11.17 8.42 23.47
N ILE A 115 10.01 8.86 23.97
CA ILE A 115 8.86 9.26 23.16
C ILE A 115 8.65 10.77 23.33
N PHE A 116 8.91 11.52 22.27
CA PHE A 116 8.80 12.97 22.19
C PHE A 116 7.53 13.41 21.45
N CYS A 117 7.29 14.71 21.46
CA CYS A 117 6.27 15.37 20.65
C CYS A 117 6.95 16.37 19.72
N LEU A 118 6.73 16.20 18.41
CA LEU A 118 7.04 17.23 17.42
C LEU A 118 5.81 18.10 17.19
N ARG A 119 6.03 19.41 17.23
CA ARG A 119 5.06 20.46 17.01
C ARG A 119 5.35 21.17 15.70
N ASP A 120 4.30 21.44 14.94
CA ASP A 120 4.31 22.27 13.73
C ASP A 120 4.25 23.74 14.15
N TYR A 121 5.33 24.47 13.91
CA TYR A 121 5.44 25.91 14.14
C TYR A 121 5.20 26.64 12.82
N LYS A 122 4.15 27.47 12.78
CA LYS A 122 3.75 28.19 11.55
C LYS A 122 4.58 29.43 11.26
N ASN A 123 5.21 29.99 12.27
CA ASN A 123 6.00 31.20 12.18
C ASN A 123 7.00 31.28 13.35
N GLU A 124 7.94 32.22 13.25
CA GLU A 124 8.97 32.44 14.27
C GLU A 124 8.41 32.87 15.63
N GLU A 125 7.27 33.56 15.65
CA GLU A 125 6.65 34.04 16.87
C GLU A 125 6.15 32.89 17.75
N GLU A 126 5.55 31.86 17.14
CA GLU A 126 5.13 30.65 17.86
C GLU A 126 6.33 29.96 18.53
N LEU A 127 7.46 29.88 17.83
CA LEU A 127 8.68 29.28 18.38
C LEU A 127 9.26 30.14 19.51
N LYS A 128 9.33 31.47 19.32
CA LYS A 128 9.74 32.44 20.35
C LYS A 128 8.90 32.34 21.61
N ASN A 129 7.60 32.12 21.48
CA ASN A 129 6.73 31.95 22.65
C ASN A 129 7.07 30.70 23.47
N VAL A 130 7.57 29.64 22.83
CA VAL A 130 8.03 28.44 23.53
C VAL A 130 9.39 28.65 24.18
N ILE A 131 10.39 29.14 23.43
CA ILE A 131 11.76 29.28 23.95
C ILE A 131 11.96 30.52 24.84
N GLY A 132 11.12 31.53 24.68
CA GLY A 132 11.20 32.81 25.38
C GLY A 132 10.65 32.78 26.80
N ILE A 133 10.01 31.69 27.22
CA ILE A 133 9.38 31.58 28.55
C ILE A 133 10.04 30.46 29.35
N LYS A 134 10.59 30.80 30.52
CA LYS A 134 11.12 29.83 31.49
C LYS A 134 9.98 29.02 32.12
N LYS A 135 10.32 27.88 32.72
CA LYS A 135 9.36 27.01 33.43
C LYS A 135 8.56 27.73 34.53
N ASN A 136 9.15 28.76 35.15
CA ASN A 136 8.51 29.58 36.18
C ASN A 136 7.68 30.76 35.61
N GLY A 137 7.47 30.81 34.28
CA GLY A 137 6.72 31.87 33.61
C GLY A 137 7.50 33.17 33.36
N GLN A 138 8.78 33.25 33.76
CA GLN A 138 9.60 34.43 33.51
C GLN A 138 10.12 34.46 32.07
N ALA A 139 10.24 35.66 31.50
CA ALA A 139 10.85 35.84 30.19
C ALA A 139 12.35 35.48 30.20
N GLN A 140 12.83 34.91 29.11
CA GLN A 140 14.25 34.77 28.79
C GLN A 140 14.80 36.09 28.21
N SER A 141 16.13 36.26 28.25
CA SER A 141 16.76 37.39 27.58
C SER A 141 16.62 37.27 26.06
N SER A 142 16.48 38.41 25.39
CA SER A 142 16.45 38.49 23.93
C SER A 142 17.67 37.83 23.29
N ASP A 143 18.85 38.04 23.87
CA ASP A 143 20.11 37.50 23.35
C ASP A 143 20.13 35.97 23.40
N TYR A 144 19.57 35.38 24.45
CA TYR A 144 19.48 33.93 24.60
C TYR A 144 18.52 33.30 23.58
N VAL A 145 17.35 33.91 23.40
CA VAL A 145 16.37 33.49 22.39
C VAL A 145 16.95 33.61 20.98
N ASN A 146 17.63 34.72 20.69
CA ASN A 146 18.24 34.96 19.39
C ASN A 146 19.39 33.98 19.09
N ASP A 147 20.18 33.56 20.09
CA ASP A 147 21.22 32.53 19.90
C ASP A 147 20.63 31.20 19.42
N ILE A 148 19.54 30.75 20.04
CA ILE A 148 18.84 29.51 19.65
C ILE A 148 18.26 29.64 18.25
N LEU A 149 17.58 30.75 17.95
CA LEU A 149 17.03 31.01 16.61
C LEU A 149 18.12 31.05 15.55
N ASN A 150 19.27 31.66 15.84
CA ASN A 150 20.41 31.69 14.93
C ASN A 150 20.96 30.29 14.66
N LYS A 151 21.03 29.42 15.67
CA LYS A 151 21.43 28.01 15.50
C LYS A 151 20.44 27.24 14.61
N ILE A 152 19.13 27.42 14.83
CA ILE A 152 18.07 26.83 13.99
C ILE A 152 18.18 27.35 12.55
N ASN A 153 18.26 28.67 12.37
CA ASN A 153 18.36 29.31 11.06
C ASN A 153 19.61 28.82 10.30
N THR A 154 20.77 28.79 10.96
CA THR A 154 22.04 28.36 10.34
C THR A 154 21.99 26.89 9.94
N ALA A 155 21.39 26.02 10.77
CA ALA A 155 21.21 24.61 10.46
C ALA A 155 20.42 24.42 9.15
N VAL A 156 19.40 25.24 8.93
CA VAL A 156 18.54 25.13 7.74
C VAL A 156 19.13 25.81 6.49
N LEU A 157 20.08 26.74 6.67
CA LEU A 157 20.66 27.56 5.61
C LEU A 157 22.03 27.07 5.08
N ASN A 158 22.60 25.98 5.60
CA ASN A 158 23.94 25.47 5.26
C ASN A 158 24.04 24.78 3.87
N GLY A 159 23.54 25.42 2.83
CA GLY A 159 23.85 25.13 1.43
C GLY A 159 23.66 26.40 0.61
N ASN A 160 24.62 26.73 -0.25
CA ASN A 160 24.71 27.98 -1.01
C ASN A 160 23.38 28.39 -1.70
N GLY A 161 22.59 29.21 -1.02
CA GLY A 161 21.55 30.06 -1.61
C GLY A 161 20.24 29.38 -2.02
N SER A 162 19.13 29.94 -1.54
CA SER A 162 17.72 29.65 -1.91
C SER A 162 17.07 28.39 -1.34
N TYR A 163 17.24 28.11 -0.04
CA TYR A 163 16.26 27.25 0.64
C TYR A 163 14.92 27.99 0.80
N PRO A 164 13.77 27.29 0.66
CA PRO A 164 12.44 27.87 0.91
C PRO A 164 12.33 28.44 2.33
N PRO A 165 11.35 29.34 2.59
CA PRO A 165 11.16 29.94 3.90
C PRO A 165 11.15 28.87 5.00
N LEU A 166 11.86 29.14 6.09
CA LEU A 166 12.07 28.22 7.21
C LEU A 166 10.76 27.65 7.76
N TYR A 167 9.69 28.45 7.75
CA TYR A 167 8.38 28.09 8.29
C TYR A 167 7.40 27.69 7.18
N PRO A 168 6.52 26.69 7.41
CA PRO A 168 6.37 25.94 8.65
C PRO A 168 7.50 24.93 8.91
N LEU A 169 7.89 24.79 10.17
CA LEU A 169 8.89 23.81 10.63
C LEU A 169 8.33 22.94 11.73
N TYR A 170 8.84 21.71 11.82
CA TYR A 170 8.63 20.82 12.95
C TYR A 170 9.84 20.85 13.87
N HIS A 171 9.57 21.01 15.15
CA HIS A 171 10.57 20.89 16.21
C HIS A 171 9.92 20.34 17.48
N PHE A 172 10.72 20.01 18.48
CA PHE A 172 10.22 19.56 19.77
C PHE A 172 9.26 20.59 20.36
N SER A 173 8.21 20.12 21.03
CA SER A 173 7.22 20.99 21.68
C SER A 173 7.75 21.68 22.94
N SER A 174 8.85 21.19 23.52
CA SER A 174 9.40 21.72 24.77
C SER A 174 10.62 22.61 24.57
N ARG A 175 10.68 23.72 25.32
CA ARG A 175 11.81 24.66 25.33
C ARG A 175 13.15 23.97 25.53
N LYS A 176 13.28 23.09 26.53
CA LYS A 176 14.57 22.46 26.87
C LYS A 176 15.06 21.53 25.77
N ALA A 177 14.16 20.76 25.14
CA ALA A 177 14.52 19.91 24.01
C ALA A 177 14.99 20.76 22.82
N ILE A 178 14.32 21.88 22.55
CA ILE A 178 14.79 22.86 21.54
C ILE A 178 16.16 23.43 21.92
N GLU A 179 16.39 23.77 23.19
CA GLU A 179 17.67 24.29 23.68
C GLU A 179 18.81 23.26 23.55
N MET A 180 18.53 21.99 23.80
CA MET A 180 19.50 20.90 23.71
C MET A 180 19.79 20.50 22.26
N TRP A 181 18.77 20.55 21.41
CA TRP A 181 18.82 20.04 20.03
C TRP A 181 18.39 21.09 19.00
N PRO A 182 18.96 22.31 19.02
CA PRO A 182 18.48 23.41 18.16
C PRO A 182 18.72 23.17 16.67
N LYS A 183 19.47 22.13 16.30
CA LYS A 183 19.73 21.76 14.90
C LYS A 183 18.84 20.63 14.40
N GLU A 184 18.10 19.97 15.30
CA GLU A 184 17.15 18.90 14.98
C GLU A 184 15.79 19.48 14.59
N VAL A 185 15.78 20.07 13.40
CA VAL A 185 14.61 20.71 12.80
C VAL A 185 14.24 20.01 11.51
N TYR A 186 12.93 19.81 11.34
CA TYR A 186 12.38 18.99 10.25
C TYR A 186 11.37 19.81 9.46
N ARG A 187 11.44 19.78 8.13
CA ARG A 187 10.34 20.24 7.26
C ARG A 187 9.31 19.13 7.08
N THR A 188 8.10 19.48 6.64
CA THR A 188 7.06 18.49 6.31
C THR A 188 7.55 17.41 5.35
N CYS A 189 8.35 17.78 4.34
CA CYS A 189 8.94 16.81 3.41
C CYS A 189 10.09 16.02 4.03
N GLU A 190 10.78 16.56 5.04
CA GLU A 190 11.92 15.92 5.71
C GLU A 190 11.50 14.96 6.83
N LEU A 191 10.26 15.05 7.30
CA LEU A 191 9.70 14.02 8.16
C LEU A 191 9.70 12.71 7.37
N LEU A 192 10.44 11.72 7.87
CA LEU A 192 10.35 10.34 7.37
C LEU A 192 8.87 9.99 7.18
N PRO A 193 8.52 9.23 6.13
CA PRO A 193 7.13 8.98 5.78
C PRO A 193 6.44 8.47 7.04
N ILE A 194 5.36 9.17 7.37
CA ILE A 194 4.48 8.86 8.48
C ILE A 194 3.83 7.50 8.18
N ARG A 195 4.56 6.42 8.42
CA ARG A 195 4.14 5.05 8.10
C ARG A 195 3.54 4.44 9.36
N LYS A 196 2.25 4.18 9.30
CA LYS A 196 1.50 3.47 10.36
C LYS A 196 1.87 1.98 10.46
N ASP A 197 2.78 1.50 9.61
CA ASP A 197 3.01 0.08 9.36
C ASP A 197 4.46 -0.28 8.98
N MET A 198 5.47 0.40 9.53
CA MET A 198 6.86 -0.05 9.43
C MET A 198 6.95 -1.54 9.81
N ARG A 199 7.28 -2.41 8.84
CA ARG A 199 7.56 -3.83 9.08
C ARG A 199 9.04 -3.92 9.48
N PHE A 200 9.30 -4.15 10.77
CA PHE A 200 10.67 -4.16 11.28
C PHE A 200 11.38 -5.50 10.99
N GLY A 201 12.09 -5.53 9.85
CA GLY A 201 13.32 -6.31 9.65
C GLY A 201 14.53 -5.37 9.76
N PRO A 202 15.68 -5.60 9.09
CA PRO A 202 16.55 -4.47 8.72
C PRO A 202 15.65 -3.34 8.20
N VAL A 203 15.98 -2.08 8.52
CA VAL A 203 15.25 -0.86 8.16
C VAL A 203 15.25 -0.73 6.63
N LEU A 204 14.46 -1.60 6.01
CA LEU A 204 14.25 -1.76 4.60
C LEU A 204 13.06 -0.88 4.24
N GLY A 205 13.23 -0.07 3.20
CA GLY A 205 12.16 0.79 2.72
C GLY A 205 11.87 1.97 3.63
N VAL A 206 12.91 2.68 4.11
CA VAL A 206 12.77 4.10 4.42
C VAL A 206 12.24 4.78 3.15
N GLY A 207 10.97 5.17 3.15
CA GLY A 207 10.36 5.97 2.07
C GLY A 207 10.52 7.46 2.34
N GLY A 208 9.78 8.33 1.64
CA GLY A 208 9.92 9.79 1.74
C GLY A 208 11.05 10.33 0.87
N PRO A 209 11.12 11.65 0.64
CA PRO A 209 12.28 12.25 0.01
C PRO A 209 13.45 11.96 0.95
N ARG A 210 14.46 11.27 0.42
CA ARG A 210 15.49 10.57 1.17
C ARG A 210 16.51 11.51 1.82
N CYS A 211 16.09 12.68 2.33
CA CYS A 211 16.90 13.80 2.85
C CYS A 211 17.53 13.55 4.23
N TRP A 212 17.67 12.29 4.63
CA TRP A 212 18.11 11.95 5.97
C TRP A 212 19.61 12.13 6.16
N LYS A 213 20.43 12.01 5.10
CA LYS A 213 21.87 12.29 5.21
C LYS A 213 22.04 13.78 5.51
N LEU A 214 21.37 14.64 4.74
CA LEU A 214 21.33 16.08 4.98
C LEU A 214 20.81 16.44 6.39
N LEU A 215 19.74 15.79 6.87
CA LEU A 215 19.21 16.01 8.21
C LEU A 215 20.22 15.66 9.30
N LEU A 216 20.92 14.53 9.14
CA LEU A 216 21.92 14.07 10.09
C LEU A 216 23.16 14.96 10.07
N GLU A 217 23.64 15.37 8.91
CA GLU A 217 24.76 16.30 8.80
C GLU A 217 24.40 17.68 9.35
N ARG A 218 23.15 18.12 9.19
CA ARG A 218 22.61 19.32 9.82
C ARG A 218 22.63 19.23 11.35
N ALA A 219 22.14 18.13 11.89
CA ALA A 219 22.00 17.92 13.33
C ALA A 219 23.36 17.67 14.02
N PHE A 220 24.17 16.78 13.45
CA PHE A 220 25.36 16.20 14.07
C PHE A 220 26.68 16.58 13.39
N GLY A 221 26.63 17.31 12.27
CA GLY A 221 27.82 17.70 11.49
C GLY A 221 28.18 16.71 10.37
N SER A 222 29.00 17.15 9.41
CA SER A 222 29.37 16.36 8.22
C SER A 222 30.14 15.08 8.53
N ASP A 223 30.82 15.02 9.68
CA ASP A 223 31.56 13.85 10.14
C ASP A 223 30.71 12.91 11.01
N CYS A 224 29.40 13.16 11.10
CA CYS A 224 28.48 12.32 11.87
C CYS A 224 28.39 10.88 11.37
N PHE A 225 29.03 10.46 10.29
CA PHE A 225 29.15 9.06 9.87
C PHE A 225 30.51 8.43 10.20
N GLU A 226 31.48 9.23 10.64
CA GLU A 226 32.86 8.80 10.91
C GLU A 226 33.19 8.79 12.41
N VAL A 227 32.57 9.68 13.17
CA VAL A 227 32.81 9.84 14.60
C VAL A 227 31.52 9.72 15.41
N TYR A 228 31.66 9.42 16.69
CA TYR A 228 30.64 9.71 17.69
C TYR A 228 31.17 10.77 18.65
N TYR A 229 30.25 11.52 19.24
CA TYR A 229 30.62 12.52 20.23
C TYR A 229 30.48 11.90 21.63
N GLU A 230 31.58 11.88 22.37
CA GLU A 230 31.58 11.46 23.76
C GLU A 230 31.19 12.67 24.63
N SER A 231 29.99 12.65 25.21
CA SER A 231 29.50 13.74 26.06
C SER A 231 30.37 13.87 27.31
N VAL A 232 31.06 15.01 27.44
CA VAL A 232 32.03 15.27 28.51
C VAL A 232 31.35 15.64 29.85
N ARG A 233 30.02 15.92 29.87
CA ARG A 233 29.26 16.24 31.09
C ARG A 233 27.78 15.84 31.02
N HIS A 234 27.34 14.97 31.93
CA HIS A 234 25.92 14.77 32.26
C HIS A 234 25.58 15.04 33.74
N SER A 235 26.55 15.41 34.58
CA SER A 235 26.28 15.74 35.98
C SER A 235 25.89 17.21 36.17
N GLY A 236 24.65 17.53 35.82
CA GLY A 236 24.03 18.84 36.07
C GLY A 236 22.74 19.02 35.26
N SER A 237 21.82 19.85 35.73
CA SER A 237 20.51 20.18 35.11
C SER A 237 20.58 20.84 33.71
N ASN A 238 21.75 20.84 33.08
CA ASN A 238 22.01 21.33 31.75
C ASN A 238 22.65 20.18 30.96
N GLY A 239 21.81 19.38 30.29
CA GLY A 239 22.23 18.27 29.43
C GLY A 239 23.41 18.65 28.53
N GLY A 240 24.25 17.66 28.22
CA GLY A 240 25.50 17.85 27.49
C GLY A 240 25.30 18.65 26.19
N MET A 241 26.05 19.74 26.05
CA MET A 241 26.10 20.49 24.80
C MET A 241 27.19 19.89 23.90
N TRP A 242 26.83 19.55 22.66
CA TRP A 242 27.70 18.88 21.67
C TRP A 242 29.04 19.59 21.43
N GLU A 243 29.05 20.92 21.52
CA GLU A 243 30.24 21.77 21.34
C GLU A 243 31.34 21.52 22.39
N MET A 244 31.02 20.83 23.50
CA MET A 244 31.97 20.48 24.55
C MET A 244 32.36 19.00 24.56
N SER A 245 31.94 18.23 23.56
CA SER A 245 32.16 16.78 23.47
C SER A 245 33.47 16.46 22.75
N GLU A 246 34.14 15.38 23.14
CA GLU A 246 35.29 14.88 22.38
C GLU A 246 34.80 14.00 21.22
N LYS A 247 35.37 14.18 20.02
CA LYS A 247 35.04 13.36 18.85
C LYS A 247 35.91 12.12 18.86
N THR A 248 35.28 10.95 18.86
CA THR A 248 35.99 9.67 18.85
C THR A 248 35.63 8.88 17.59
N GLU A 249 36.65 8.31 16.94
CA GLU A 249 36.50 7.57 15.69
C GLU A 249 35.67 6.28 15.89
N LEU A 250 34.75 6.03 14.96
CA LEU A 250 33.98 4.80 14.89
C LEU A 250 34.71 3.72 14.09
N LYS A 251 34.88 2.58 14.74
CA LYS A 251 35.41 1.32 14.17
C LYS A 251 34.29 0.40 13.66
N ASP A 252 34.63 -0.57 12.80
CA ASP A 252 33.67 -1.54 12.21
C ASP A 252 32.79 -2.27 13.23
N GLU A 253 33.29 -2.53 14.44
CA GLU A 253 32.52 -3.13 15.54
C GLU A 253 31.33 -2.29 16.02
N HIS A 254 31.28 -1.00 15.65
CA HIS A 254 30.15 -0.11 15.90
C HIS A 254 29.10 -0.11 14.76
N TYR A 255 29.34 -0.84 13.65
CA TYR A 255 28.48 -0.91 12.47
C TYR A 255 27.89 -2.33 12.27
N ILE A 256 27.18 -2.85 13.28
CA ILE A 256 26.61 -4.21 13.28
C ILE A 256 25.17 -4.18 12.73
N PRO A 257 24.77 -4.97 11.73
CA PRO A 257 23.43 -4.92 11.14
C PRO A 257 22.29 -5.29 12.10
N ILE A 258 21.09 -4.75 11.83
CA ILE A 258 19.86 -5.33 12.36
C ILE A 258 19.61 -6.71 11.77
N GLN A 259 19.14 -7.62 12.62
CA GLN A 259 18.76 -8.96 12.25
C GLN A 259 17.33 -9.25 12.71
N PRO A 260 16.52 -9.93 11.88
CA PRO A 260 15.19 -10.39 12.27
C PRO A 260 15.15 -11.14 13.62
N LEU A 261 14.07 -10.89 14.37
CA LEU A 261 13.83 -11.51 15.68
C LEU A 261 13.85 -13.03 15.58
N LEU A 262 13.20 -13.57 14.55
CA LEU A 262 13.19 -14.99 14.27
C LEU A 262 14.54 -15.41 13.68
N LYS A 263 15.25 -16.29 14.38
CA LYS A 263 16.59 -16.76 14.00
C LYS A 263 16.67 -17.29 12.56
N LYS A 264 15.58 -17.88 12.06
CA LYS A 264 15.45 -18.43 10.70
C LYS A 264 15.35 -17.37 9.59
N GLU A 265 14.99 -16.13 9.95
CA GLU A 265 14.83 -15.00 9.02
C GLU A 265 16.09 -14.13 8.99
N ARG A 266 17.08 -14.43 9.84
CA ARG A 266 18.35 -13.72 9.87
C ARG A 266 19.14 -13.95 8.60
N VAL A 267 19.72 -12.88 8.06
CA VAL A 267 20.50 -12.90 6.83
C VAL A 267 21.95 -12.61 7.18
N GLU A 268 22.87 -13.39 6.62
CA GLU A 268 24.30 -13.09 6.73
C GLU A 268 24.55 -11.73 6.07
N SER A 269 25.07 -10.78 6.84
CA SER A 269 25.19 -9.39 6.41
C SER A 269 26.67 -9.01 6.40
N SER A 270 27.13 -8.52 5.26
CA SER A 270 28.45 -7.90 5.10
C SER A 270 28.48 -6.41 5.51
N HIS A 271 27.45 -5.92 6.22
CA HIS A 271 27.39 -4.53 6.65
C HIS A 271 28.62 -4.15 7.47
N ASN A 272 29.40 -3.26 6.89
CA ASN A 272 30.60 -2.65 7.42
C ASN A 272 30.62 -1.17 6.99
N LYS A 273 31.61 -0.41 7.48
CA LYS A 273 31.77 1.00 7.11
C LYS A 273 31.70 1.21 5.59
N GLU A 274 32.42 0.42 4.79
CA GLU A 274 32.44 0.58 3.32
C GLU A 274 31.05 0.45 2.67
N SER A 275 30.27 -0.54 3.07
CA SER A 275 28.92 -0.74 2.53
C SER A 275 27.96 0.41 2.86
N LEU A 276 28.07 0.98 4.07
CA LEU A 276 27.31 2.17 4.47
C LEU A 276 27.67 3.35 3.59
N PHE A 277 28.96 3.65 3.41
CA PHE A 277 29.39 4.82 2.63
C PHE A 277 28.95 4.72 1.15
N LYS A 278 29.01 3.53 0.54
CA LYS A 278 28.46 3.32 -0.81
C LYS A 278 26.95 3.62 -0.89
N TRP A 279 26.21 3.26 0.15
CA TRP A 279 24.80 3.59 0.25
C TRP A 279 24.58 5.10 0.47
N LEU A 280 25.31 5.73 1.40
CA LEU A 280 25.28 7.18 1.63
C LEU A 280 25.56 7.97 0.34
N GLU A 281 26.54 7.56 -0.47
CA GLU A 281 26.87 8.20 -1.76
C GLU A 281 25.75 8.07 -2.78
N ARG A 282 25.09 6.91 -2.85
CA ARG A 282 23.90 6.72 -3.69
C ARG A 282 22.78 7.64 -3.26
N GLU A 283 22.57 7.75 -1.96
CA GLU A 283 21.46 8.47 -1.36
C GLU A 283 21.66 9.98 -1.46
N GLU A 284 22.89 10.47 -1.30
CA GLU A 284 23.24 11.86 -1.60
C GLU A 284 22.95 12.25 -3.04
N LYS A 285 23.25 11.38 -4.01
CA LYS A 285 22.91 11.62 -5.43
C LYS A 285 21.39 11.75 -5.61
N ILE A 286 20.62 10.91 -4.92
CA ILE A 286 19.16 10.97 -4.93
C ILE A 286 18.66 12.27 -4.28
N GLU A 287 19.11 12.60 -3.07
CA GLU A 287 18.78 13.82 -2.34
C GLU A 287 19.05 15.08 -3.17
N SER A 288 20.21 15.13 -3.84
CA SER A 288 20.56 16.26 -4.71
C SER A 288 19.53 16.45 -5.81
N CYS A 289 18.96 15.38 -6.38
CA CYS A 289 17.90 15.48 -7.39
C CYS A 289 16.58 16.02 -6.82
N TRP A 290 16.25 15.71 -5.56
CA TRP A 290 15.05 16.20 -4.89
C TRP A 290 15.13 17.69 -4.54
N LEU A 291 16.30 18.14 -4.10
CA LEU A 291 16.53 19.48 -3.56
C LEU A 291 16.86 20.51 -4.64
N THR A 292 17.34 20.09 -5.82
CA THR A 292 17.85 20.98 -6.88
C THR A 292 16.78 21.45 -7.88
N LEU A 293 15.54 21.71 -7.44
CA LEU A 293 14.67 22.51 -8.30
C LEU A 293 15.22 23.94 -8.35
N PRO A 294 15.60 24.45 -9.53
CA PRO A 294 16.10 25.82 -9.64
C PRO A 294 15.09 26.81 -9.06
N GLU A 295 15.58 27.89 -8.45
CA GLU A 295 14.74 28.93 -7.87
C GLU A 295 13.72 29.44 -8.91
N GLY A 296 12.44 29.37 -8.57
CA GLY A 296 11.33 29.73 -9.47
C GLY A 296 10.79 28.62 -10.38
N LYS A 297 11.41 27.43 -10.42
CA LYS A 297 10.86 26.28 -11.15
C LYS A 297 9.74 25.61 -10.35
N LYS A 298 8.56 25.54 -10.94
CA LYS A 298 7.41 24.78 -10.40
C LYS A 298 7.67 23.27 -10.51
N ARG A 299 7.34 22.52 -9.46
CA ARG A 299 7.48 21.05 -9.43
C ARG A 299 6.29 20.38 -10.12
N THR A 300 6.58 19.55 -11.12
CA THR A 300 5.59 18.72 -11.80
C THR A 300 5.55 17.32 -11.20
N VAL A 301 4.39 16.93 -10.70
CA VAL A 301 4.10 15.61 -10.13
C VAL A 301 3.30 14.79 -11.13
N TYR A 302 3.64 13.52 -11.29
CA TYR A 302 2.90 12.55 -12.09
C TYR A 302 2.34 11.44 -11.20
N MET A 303 1.06 11.14 -11.34
CA MET A 303 0.40 10.01 -10.71
C MET A 303 -0.37 9.25 -11.77
N ASP A 304 -0.18 7.93 -11.84
CA ASP A 304 -0.94 7.07 -12.74
C ASP A 304 -2.01 6.27 -11.99
N GLY A 305 -2.97 5.76 -12.76
CA GLY A 305 -3.98 4.85 -12.24
C GLY A 305 -5.10 4.56 -13.23
N VAL A 306 -5.90 3.55 -12.89
CA VAL A 306 -7.10 3.22 -13.66
C VAL A 306 -8.22 4.22 -13.36
N PHE A 307 -8.40 4.67 -12.11
CA PHE A 307 -9.46 5.62 -11.74
C PHE A 307 -10.91 5.19 -12.08
N ASP A 308 -11.15 3.87 -12.16
CA ASP A 308 -12.47 3.29 -12.45
C ASP A 308 -13.46 3.46 -11.29
N LEU A 309 -14.73 3.72 -11.61
CA LEU A 309 -15.78 4.16 -10.67
C LEU A 309 -15.25 5.22 -9.69
N PHE A 310 -14.83 6.38 -10.20
CA PHE A 310 -14.16 7.42 -9.42
C PHE A 310 -14.81 7.68 -8.04
N HIS A 311 -14.02 7.55 -6.98
CA HIS A 311 -14.51 7.53 -5.59
C HIS A 311 -13.56 8.28 -4.64
N VAL A 312 -13.96 8.41 -3.36
CA VAL A 312 -13.21 9.18 -2.35
C VAL A 312 -11.77 8.72 -2.18
N GLY A 313 -11.50 7.41 -2.31
CA GLY A 313 -10.12 6.90 -2.28
C GLY A 313 -9.21 7.48 -3.36
N HIS A 314 -9.69 7.61 -4.60
CA HIS A 314 -8.94 8.28 -5.68
C HIS A 314 -8.76 9.77 -5.38
N LEU A 315 -9.80 10.45 -4.90
CA LEU A 315 -9.73 11.87 -4.56
C LEU A 315 -8.71 12.16 -3.44
N GLU A 316 -8.63 11.31 -2.43
CA GLU A 316 -7.63 11.45 -1.35
C GLU A 316 -6.20 11.21 -1.85
N ALA A 317 -6.00 10.24 -2.75
CA ALA A 317 -4.71 9.99 -3.39
C ALA A 317 -4.27 11.19 -4.26
N ILE A 318 -5.19 11.74 -5.07
CA ILE A 318 -4.93 12.93 -5.90
C ILE A 318 -4.59 14.14 -5.02
N LYS A 319 -5.29 14.34 -3.90
CA LYS A 319 -4.97 15.42 -2.94
C LYS A 319 -3.61 15.26 -2.30
N GLN A 320 -3.18 14.03 -2.02
CA GLN A 320 -1.82 13.76 -1.54
C GLN A 320 -0.78 14.10 -2.63
N ALA A 321 -0.99 13.60 -3.85
CA ALA A 321 -0.13 13.89 -4.99
C ALA A 321 0.01 15.40 -5.25
N ARG A 322 -1.11 16.13 -5.21
CA ARG A 322 -1.13 17.59 -5.41
C ARG A 322 -0.34 18.37 -4.36
N ARG A 323 -0.20 17.86 -3.13
CA ARG A 323 0.60 18.51 -2.08
C ARG A 323 2.10 18.39 -2.30
N LEU A 324 2.54 17.45 -3.15
CA LEU A 324 3.95 17.15 -3.37
C LEU A 324 4.59 18.00 -4.47
N GLY A 325 3.81 18.83 -5.18
CA GLY A 325 4.33 19.79 -6.15
C GLY A 325 3.30 20.83 -6.57
N ASP A 326 3.64 21.61 -7.59
CA ASP A 326 2.86 22.77 -8.04
C ASP A 326 1.89 22.44 -9.17
N PHE A 327 2.25 21.45 -9.98
CA PHE A 327 1.47 20.99 -11.13
C PHE A 327 1.30 19.47 -11.04
N LEU A 328 0.08 18.98 -11.27
CA LEU A 328 -0.23 17.55 -11.19
C LEU A 328 -0.68 17.04 -12.57
N ILE A 329 0.05 16.06 -13.08
CA ILE A 329 -0.29 15.29 -14.27
C ILE A 329 -0.87 13.95 -13.80
N LEU A 330 -2.09 13.63 -14.24
CA LEU A 330 -2.68 12.32 -14.02
C LEU A 330 -2.57 11.45 -15.28
N GLY A 331 -1.95 10.29 -15.15
CA GLY A 331 -1.92 9.26 -16.18
C GLY A 331 -3.08 8.29 -16.02
N VAL A 332 -3.95 8.22 -17.02
CA VAL A 332 -5.07 7.27 -17.03
C VAL A 332 -4.66 6.05 -17.82
N THR A 333 -4.62 4.90 -17.13
CA THR A 333 -4.34 3.61 -17.77
C THR A 333 -5.43 3.30 -18.79
N GLY A 334 -5.02 2.93 -20.01
CA GLY A 334 -5.94 2.56 -21.07
C GLY A 334 -6.72 1.28 -20.75
N ASP A 335 -7.88 1.09 -21.38
CA ASP A 335 -8.76 -0.04 -21.12
C ASP A 335 -8.07 -1.39 -21.43
N LYS A 336 -7.30 -1.44 -22.52
CA LYS A 336 -6.53 -2.65 -22.92
C LYS A 336 -5.43 -2.99 -21.92
N ASP A 337 -4.70 -1.99 -21.45
CA ASP A 337 -3.62 -2.19 -20.48
C ASP A 337 -4.20 -2.64 -19.14
N ALA A 338 -5.27 -1.99 -18.67
CA ALA A 338 -5.96 -2.35 -17.44
C ALA A 338 -6.54 -3.78 -17.47
N GLU A 339 -7.05 -4.21 -18.62
CA GLU A 339 -7.50 -5.59 -18.85
C GLU A 339 -6.35 -6.60 -18.79
N GLY A 340 -5.18 -6.25 -19.34
CA GLY A 340 -4.01 -7.13 -19.41
C GLY A 340 -3.40 -7.49 -18.06
N TYR A 341 -3.39 -6.59 -17.08
CA TYR A 341 -2.78 -6.87 -15.75
C TYR A 341 -3.78 -6.97 -14.59
N LYS A 342 -5.05 -6.58 -14.77
CA LYS A 342 -6.04 -6.61 -13.68
C LYS A 342 -7.43 -7.04 -14.13
N ARG A 343 -8.21 -6.11 -14.69
CA ARG A 343 -9.57 -6.31 -15.17
C ARG A 343 -9.94 -5.16 -16.11
N ARG A 344 -10.85 -5.43 -17.04
CA ARG A 344 -11.44 -4.37 -17.86
C ARG A 344 -12.21 -3.37 -16.98
N PRO A 345 -11.96 -2.05 -17.09
CA PRO A 345 -12.71 -1.03 -16.35
C PRO A 345 -14.20 -1.05 -16.70
N VAL A 346 -15.05 -0.65 -15.74
CA VAL A 346 -16.50 -0.50 -15.96
C VAL A 346 -16.78 0.76 -16.78
N ILE A 347 -16.08 1.84 -16.44
CA ILE A 347 -16.13 3.12 -17.15
C ILE A 347 -14.97 3.14 -18.16
N CYS A 348 -15.26 3.44 -19.43
CA CYS A 348 -14.23 3.50 -20.47
C CYS A 348 -13.20 4.61 -20.20
N GLU A 349 -12.03 4.50 -20.82
CA GLU A 349 -10.93 5.44 -20.63
C GLU A 349 -11.32 6.90 -20.89
N GLU A 350 -12.13 7.18 -21.90
CA GLU A 350 -12.55 8.54 -22.25
C GLU A 350 -13.35 9.21 -21.13
N ASP A 351 -14.31 8.49 -20.55
CA ASP A 351 -15.18 8.98 -19.49
C ASP A 351 -14.40 9.15 -18.17
N ARG A 352 -13.49 8.21 -17.86
CA ARG A 352 -12.57 8.35 -16.72
C ARG A 352 -11.71 9.61 -16.88
N CYS A 353 -11.18 9.83 -18.08
CA CYS A 353 -10.38 11.02 -18.41
C CYS A 353 -11.21 12.31 -18.33
N CYS A 354 -12.49 12.29 -18.72
CA CYS A 354 -13.41 13.43 -18.59
C CYS A 354 -13.60 13.84 -17.12
N VAL A 355 -13.91 12.88 -16.24
CA VAL A 355 -14.10 13.15 -14.81
C VAL A 355 -12.86 13.78 -14.17
N LEU A 356 -11.66 13.28 -14.52
CA LEU A 356 -10.42 13.77 -13.93
C LEU A 356 -10.03 15.17 -14.40
N ARG A 357 -10.38 15.57 -15.63
CA ARG A 357 -10.10 16.91 -16.17
C ARG A 357 -10.88 18.02 -15.44
N GLU A 358 -12.03 17.70 -14.86
CA GLU A 358 -12.85 18.65 -14.11
C GLU A 358 -12.36 18.85 -12.65
N LEU A 359 -11.36 18.09 -12.21
CA LEU A 359 -10.81 18.23 -10.87
C LEU A 359 -9.90 19.46 -10.78
N LYS A 360 -10.27 20.40 -9.89
CA LYS A 360 -9.51 21.64 -9.62
C LYS A 360 -8.02 21.42 -9.35
N ASP A 361 -7.69 20.31 -8.70
CA ASP A 361 -6.33 19.97 -8.28
C ASP A 361 -5.48 19.35 -9.40
N VAL A 362 -6.07 19.05 -10.57
CA VAL A 362 -5.41 18.38 -11.70
C VAL A 362 -5.05 19.40 -12.77
N GLY A 363 -3.78 19.39 -13.20
CA GLY A 363 -3.27 20.29 -14.22
C GLY A 363 -3.34 19.73 -15.64
N GLU A 364 -3.00 18.45 -15.82
CA GLU A 364 -3.04 17.74 -17.10
C GLU A 364 -3.51 16.30 -16.89
N VAL A 365 -4.24 15.75 -17.86
CA VAL A 365 -4.66 14.34 -17.89
C VAL A 365 -4.14 13.69 -19.17
N LEU A 366 -3.33 12.63 -19.02
CA LEU A 366 -2.76 11.81 -20.09
C LEU A 366 -3.57 10.53 -20.25
N CYS A 367 -3.97 10.22 -21.49
CA CYS A 367 -4.93 9.16 -21.78
C CYS A 367 -4.70 8.64 -23.21
N PRO A 368 -4.30 7.36 -23.41
CA PRO A 368 -3.76 6.46 -22.39
C PRO A 368 -2.39 6.93 -21.89
N CYS A 369 -2.02 6.57 -20.67
CA CYS A 369 -0.67 6.76 -20.14
C CYS A 369 0.22 5.53 -20.40
N PRO A 370 1.56 5.68 -20.40
CA PRO A 370 2.45 4.52 -20.52
C PRO A 370 2.35 3.64 -19.27
N LEU A 371 2.46 2.32 -19.47
CA LEU A 371 2.46 1.34 -18.38
C LEU A 371 3.79 1.35 -17.59
N ILE A 372 4.92 1.56 -18.28
CA ILE A 372 6.24 1.69 -17.67
C ILE A 372 6.68 3.15 -17.73
N VAL A 373 7.04 3.72 -16.58
CA VAL A 373 7.53 5.09 -16.48
C VAL A 373 9.03 5.13 -16.78
N THR A 374 9.40 5.63 -17.96
CA THR A 374 10.80 5.71 -18.40
C THR A 374 11.41 7.10 -18.25
N GLU A 375 12.74 7.19 -18.40
CA GLU A 375 13.47 8.45 -18.45
C GLU A 375 12.94 9.38 -19.55
N GLU A 376 12.73 8.84 -20.75
CA GLU A 376 12.28 9.59 -21.92
C GLU A 376 10.90 10.19 -21.69
N PHE A 377 9.98 9.40 -21.10
CA PHE A 377 8.65 9.87 -20.76
C PHE A 377 8.73 11.01 -19.74
N MET A 378 9.46 10.83 -18.64
CA MET A 378 9.60 11.86 -17.61
C MET A 378 10.23 13.14 -18.17
N LYS A 379 11.28 13.04 -18.99
CA LYS A 379 11.89 14.20 -19.65
C LYS A 379 10.94 14.90 -20.60
N SER A 380 10.20 14.15 -21.42
CA SER A 380 9.27 14.70 -22.42
C SER A 380 8.13 15.51 -21.81
N LYS A 381 7.65 15.10 -20.63
CA LYS A 381 6.58 15.74 -19.88
C LYS A 381 7.06 16.69 -18.79
N GLY A 382 8.37 16.84 -18.63
CA GLY A 382 8.97 17.66 -17.58
C GLY A 382 8.57 17.20 -16.18
N ILE A 383 8.40 15.89 -15.97
CA ILE A 383 8.02 15.29 -14.70
C ILE A 383 9.22 15.31 -13.76
N ASP A 384 9.06 15.97 -12.62
CA ASP A 384 10.09 16.04 -11.58
C ASP A 384 9.91 14.91 -10.55
N LEU A 385 8.66 14.45 -10.34
CA LEU A 385 8.32 13.46 -9.33
C LEU A 385 7.19 12.52 -9.81
N VAL A 386 7.36 11.22 -9.63
CA VAL A 386 6.33 10.19 -9.81
C VAL A 386 5.79 9.79 -8.44
N VAL A 387 4.48 9.60 -8.31
CA VAL A 387 3.84 9.18 -7.06
C VAL A 387 2.84 8.08 -7.28
N HIS A 388 2.81 7.09 -6.37
CA HIS A 388 1.86 5.99 -6.45
C HIS A 388 1.51 5.45 -5.06
N GLY A 389 0.29 4.90 -4.92
CA GLY A 389 -0.18 4.31 -3.67
C GLY A 389 -0.52 2.83 -3.84
N PHE A 390 0.20 1.95 -3.12
CA PHE A 390 -0.01 0.51 -3.17
C PHE A 390 -0.91 0.04 -2.02
N LYS A 391 -1.77 -0.93 -2.29
CA LYS A 391 -2.67 -1.50 -1.27
C LYS A 391 -1.89 -2.20 -0.15
N ASN A 392 -0.83 -2.93 -0.51
CA ASN A 392 0.04 -3.66 0.39
C ASN A 392 1.40 -3.99 -0.27
N TYR A 393 2.27 -4.73 0.43
CA TYR A 393 3.58 -5.12 -0.09
C TYR A 393 3.50 -6.04 -1.32
N GLU A 394 2.57 -6.99 -1.35
CA GLU A 394 2.42 -7.88 -2.51
C GLU A 394 1.99 -7.11 -3.78
N ASP A 395 1.17 -6.07 -3.61
CA ASP A 395 0.75 -5.17 -4.68
C ASP A 395 1.91 -4.31 -5.19
N ALA A 396 2.75 -3.80 -4.28
CA ALA A 396 3.95 -3.05 -4.62
C ALA A 396 4.95 -3.89 -5.43
N GLU A 397 5.17 -5.16 -5.04
CA GLU A 397 6.11 -6.04 -5.74
C GLU A 397 5.64 -6.37 -7.16
N LYS A 398 4.34 -6.61 -7.36
CA LYS A 398 3.75 -6.88 -8.68
C LYS A 398 3.91 -5.72 -9.66
N GLN A 399 3.93 -4.49 -9.15
CA GLN A 399 3.96 -3.27 -9.96
C GLN A 399 5.35 -2.61 -9.97
N ARG A 400 6.34 -3.24 -9.34
CA ARG A 400 7.69 -2.69 -9.19
C ARG A 400 8.34 -2.37 -10.53
N GLU A 401 8.12 -3.22 -11.54
CA GLU A 401 8.67 -3.06 -12.89
C GLU A 401 8.18 -1.78 -13.60
N PHE A 402 6.99 -1.28 -13.27
CA PHE A 402 6.42 -0.08 -13.88
C PHE A 402 7.11 1.21 -13.44
N PHE A 403 7.79 1.16 -12.29
CA PHE A 403 8.36 2.33 -11.62
C PHE A 403 9.86 2.17 -11.31
N GLU A 404 10.51 1.16 -11.88
CA GLU A 404 11.91 0.83 -11.60
C GLU A 404 12.85 2.03 -11.80
N TRP A 405 12.78 2.68 -12.97
CA TRP A 405 13.64 3.82 -13.27
C TRP A 405 13.40 5.02 -12.34
N PRO A 406 12.16 5.52 -12.13
CA PRO A 406 11.88 6.56 -11.14
C PRO A 406 12.40 6.22 -9.73
N MET A 407 12.30 4.96 -9.31
CA MET A 407 12.83 4.51 -8.01
C MET A 407 14.36 4.54 -7.96
N GLU A 408 15.04 4.17 -9.06
CA GLU A 408 16.49 4.16 -9.18
C GLU A 408 17.10 5.56 -9.11
N VAL A 409 16.51 6.51 -9.85
CA VAL A 409 16.96 7.92 -9.85
C VAL A 409 16.40 8.73 -8.68
N GLY A 410 15.62 8.08 -7.81
CA GLY A 410 15.04 8.70 -6.64
C GLY A 410 14.06 9.82 -6.96
N ARG A 411 13.21 9.64 -7.97
CA ARG A 411 12.10 10.54 -8.31
C ARG A 411 10.76 9.83 -8.18
N PHE A 412 10.62 9.02 -7.14
CA PHE A 412 9.42 8.23 -6.85
C PHE A 412 9.04 8.38 -5.37
N GLU A 413 7.78 8.74 -5.09
CA GLU A 413 7.24 8.87 -3.73
C GLU A 413 6.01 7.97 -3.54
N LEU A 414 5.88 7.39 -2.34
CA LEU A 414 4.71 6.60 -1.98
C LEU A 414 3.65 7.48 -1.32
N ILE A 415 2.41 7.39 -1.80
CA ILE A 415 1.26 8.01 -1.13
C ILE A 415 0.43 6.95 -0.40
N GLN A 416 -0.29 7.37 0.64
CA GLN A 416 -1.10 6.46 1.44
C GLN A 416 -2.31 5.97 0.65
N TYR A 417 -2.44 4.64 0.55
CA TYR A 417 -3.64 4.02 0.00
C TYR A 417 -4.84 4.21 0.95
N SER A 418 -5.94 4.75 0.42
CA SER A 418 -7.15 4.98 1.21
C SER A 418 -8.00 3.72 1.27
N ASN A 419 -8.28 3.27 2.49
CA ASN A 419 -9.18 2.12 2.75
C ASN A 419 -10.65 2.54 2.86
N LYS A 420 -11.01 3.79 2.54
CA LYS A 420 -12.38 4.29 2.71
C LYS A 420 -13.36 3.77 1.65
N ALA A 421 -12.86 3.52 0.44
CA ALA A 421 -13.64 2.96 -0.66
C ALA A 421 -12.69 2.42 -1.74
N SER A 422 -13.08 1.32 -2.38
CA SER A 422 -12.40 0.78 -3.56
C SER A 422 -13.40 0.41 -4.65
N THR A 423 -12.97 0.40 -5.92
CA THR A 423 -13.82 -0.03 -7.03
C THR A 423 -14.36 -1.46 -6.83
N SER A 424 -13.55 -2.37 -6.28
CA SER A 424 -13.97 -3.74 -5.99
C SER A 424 -15.10 -3.78 -4.96
N GLU A 425 -14.99 -3.00 -3.88
CA GLU A 425 -16.02 -2.91 -2.85
C GLU A 425 -17.32 -2.29 -3.37
N ILE A 426 -17.23 -1.27 -4.22
CA ILE A 426 -18.40 -0.66 -4.87
C ILE A 426 -19.12 -1.69 -5.74
N LEU A 427 -18.36 -2.45 -6.54
CA LEU A 427 -18.92 -3.49 -7.40
C LEU A 427 -19.58 -4.61 -6.58
N GLU A 428 -18.90 -5.10 -5.54
CA GLU A 428 -19.44 -6.12 -4.63
C GLU A 428 -20.75 -5.65 -3.98
N ARG A 429 -20.83 -4.38 -3.57
CA ARG A 429 -22.05 -3.80 -3.01
C ARG A 429 -23.19 -3.76 -4.03
N ILE A 430 -22.93 -3.28 -5.24
CA ILE A 430 -23.95 -3.23 -6.32
C ILE A 430 -24.46 -4.63 -6.64
N VAL A 431 -23.55 -5.61 -6.76
CA VAL A 431 -23.93 -7.00 -7.05
C VAL A 431 -24.76 -7.60 -5.91
N SER A 432 -24.34 -7.38 -4.65
CA SER A 432 -25.06 -7.88 -3.47
C SER A 432 -26.46 -7.27 -3.35
N GLU A 433 -26.59 -5.95 -3.56
CA GLU A 433 -27.89 -5.26 -3.55
C GLU A 433 -28.80 -5.79 -4.67
N ARG A 434 -28.25 -6.04 -5.87
CA ARG A 434 -29.03 -6.58 -6.99
C ARG A 434 -29.48 -8.02 -6.75
N ILE A 435 -28.65 -8.85 -6.13
CA ILE A 435 -29.02 -10.21 -5.71
C ILE A 435 -30.17 -10.14 -4.70
N LEU A 436 -30.04 -9.31 -3.66
CA LEU A 436 -31.08 -9.11 -2.65
C LEU A 436 -32.39 -8.60 -3.28
N GLU A 437 -32.33 -7.66 -4.21
CA GLU A 437 -33.51 -7.20 -4.94
C GLU A 437 -34.18 -8.32 -5.74
N MET A 438 -33.40 -9.19 -6.39
CA MET A 438 -33.93 -10.33 -7.15
C MET A 438 -34.59 -11.36 -6.22
N GLU A 439 -33.99 -11.62 -5.05
CA GLU A 439 -34.54 -12.49 -4.01
C GLU A 439 -35.86 -11.92 -3.44
N VAL A 440 -35.91 -10.62 -3.13
CA VAL A 440 -37.09 -9.92 -2.59
C VAL A 440 -38.22 -9.84 -3.62
N LYS A 441 -37.90 -9.69 -4.92
CA LYS A 441 -38.89 -9.65 -6.01
C LYS A 441 -39.42 -11.04 -6.40
N GLY A 442 -39.03 -12.11 -5.70
CA GLY A 442 -39.52 -13.46 -5.96
C GLY A 442 -39.09 -14.02 -7.32
N VAL A 443 -37.97 -13.52 -7.87
CA VAL A 443 -37.37 -14.12 -9.06
C VAL A 443 -36.64 -15.37 -8.61
N ASP A 444 -37.16 -16.55 -8.98
CA ASP A 444 -36.65 -17.87 -8.61
C ASP A 444 -35.17 -18.03 -9.04
N THR A 445 -34.22 -17.68 -8.16
CA THR A 445 -32.80 -17.95 -8.32
C THR A 445 -32.53 -19.42 -7.98
N LYS A 446 -33.06 -20.34 -8.79
CA LYS A 446 -32.51 -21.70 -8.83
C LYS A 446 -31.04 -21.56 -9.23
N LYS A 447 -30.13 -22.01 -8.34
CA LYS A 447 -28.74 -22.33 -8.69
C LYS A 447 -28.74 -22.99 -10.07
N LYS A 448 -28.21 -22.29 -11.09
CA LYS A 448 -27.96 -22.92 -12.40
C LYS A 448 -27.05 -24.11 -12.10
N ASN A 449 -27.58 -25.33 -12.23
CA ASN A 449 -26.76 -26.53 -12.05
C ASN A 449 -25.69 -26.49 -13.14
N PRO A 450 -24.39 -26.43 -12.81
CA PRO A 450 -23.32 -26.33 -13.81
C PRO A 450 -23.27 -27.55 -14.75
N GLU A 451 -23.97 -28.64 -14.41
CA GLU A 451 -24.13 -29.83 -15.26
C GLU A 451 -25.30 -29.74 -16.24
N TRP A 452 -26.09 -28.67 -16.24
CA TRP A 452 -27.21 -28.50 -17.16
C TRP A 452 -26.76 -27.78 -18.44
N PHE A 453 -27.06 -28.36 -19.61
CA PHE A 453 -26.56 -27.91 -20.92
C PHE A 453 -26.66 -26.38 -21.12
N GLY A 454 -27.83 -25.79 -20.89
CA GLY A 454 -28.00 -24.35 -21.10
C GLY A 454 -27.23 -23.48 -20.11
N ALA A 455 -26.92 -23.98 -18.92
CA ALA A 455 -26.08 -23.26 -17.94
C ALA A 455 -24.60 -23.33 -18.34
N SER A 456 -24.14 -24.49 -18.81
CA SER A 456 -22.75 -24.67 -19.28
C SER A 456 -22.50 -23.84 -20.54
N VAL A 457 -23.42 -23.86 -21.51
CA VAL A 457 -23.34 -23.03 -22.72
C VAL A 457 -23.30 -21.55 -22.36
N ALA A 458 -24.22 -21.09 -21.51
CA ALA A 458 -24.27 -19.70 -21.06
C ALA A 458 -22.99 -19.26 -20.35
N SER A 459 -22.32 -20.14 -19.60
CA SER A 459 -21.05 -19.81 -18.95
C SER A 459 -19.91 -19.56 -19.95
N VAL A 460 -19.83 -20.36 -21.03
CA VAL A 460 -18.78 -20.21 -22.06
C VAL A 460 -19.07 -19.04 -22.99
N THR A 461 -20.35 -18.74 -23.23
CA THR A 461 -20.75 -17.60 -24.07
C THR A 461 -20.93 -16.30 -23.30
N ASN A 462 -20.65 -16.31 -21.99
CA ASN A 462 -20.86 -15.18 -21.08
C ASN A 462 -22.29 -14.59 -21.18
N ASP A 463 -23.29 -15.49 -21.13
CA ASP A 463 -24.72 -15.23 -21.29
C ASP A 463 -25.10 -14.50 -22.61
N SER A 464 -24.25 -14.58 -23.65
CA SER A 464 -24.56 -14.05 -24.99
C SER A 464 -25.82 -14.72 -25.57
N ALA A 465 -26.70 -13.89 -26.14
CA ALA A 465 -27.88 -14.33 -26.88
C ALA A 465 -27.54 -14.99 -28.23
N GLU A 466 -26.32 -14.77 -28.73
CA GLU A 466 -25.83 -15.32 -30.00
C GLU A 466 -24.70 -16.31 -29.75
N LEU A 467 -24.75 -17.45 -30.44
CA LEU A 467 -23.66 -18.43 -30.44
C LEU A 467 -22.64 -18.06 -31.53
N PRO A 468 -21.34 -17.95 -31.19
CA PRO A 468 -20.32 -17.64 -32.17
C PRO A 468 -20.25 -18.72 -33.25
N ARG A 469 -20.09 -18.34 -34.51
CA ARG A 469 -19.89 -19.28 -35.63
C ARG A 469 -18.63 -18.90 -36.41
N PRO A 470 -17.65 -19.81 -36.58
CA PRO A 470 -17.60 -21.18 -36.03
C PRO A 470 -17.58 -21.20 -34.50
N PHE A 471 -18.02 -22.30 -33.89
CA PHE A 471 -17.95 -22.45 -32.43
C PHE A 471 -16.50 -22.36 -31.96
N THR A 472 -16.28 -21.77 -30.80
CA THR A 472 -14.96 -21.78 -30.15
C THR A 472 -14.65 -23.19 -29.65
N ALA A 473 -13.36 -23.53 -29.51
CA ALA A 473 -12.96 -24.85 -29.02
C ALA A 473 -13.59 -25.19 -27.65
N GLU A 474 -13.71 -24.20 -26.77
CA GLU A 474 -14.31 -24.33 -25.44
C GLU A 474 -15.83 -24.61 -25.53
N LEU A 475 -16.53 -23.96 -26.45
CA LEU A 475 -17.96 -24.17 -26.67
C LEU A 475 -18.23 -25.53 -27.31
N GLU A 476 -17.38 -25.94 -28.26
CA GLU A 476 -17.44 -27.25 -28.91
C GLU A 476 -17.25 -28.38 -27.89
N GLU A 477 -16.27 -28.27 -26.98
CA GLU A 477 -16.04 -29.24 -25.91
C GLU A 477 -17.28 -29.43 -25.00
N VAL A 478 -17.91 -28.32 -24.59
CA VAL A 478 -19.13 -28.37 -23.76
C VAL A 478 -20.28 -29.03 -24.51
N ILE A 479 -20.51 -28.66 -25.76
CA ILE A 479 -21.61 -29.23 -26.57
C ILE A 479 -21.40 -30.73 -26.78
N MET A 480 -20.18 -31.15 -27.15
CA MET A 480 -19.88 -32.55 -27.47
C MET A 480 -20.09 -33.48 -26.28
N LYS A 481 -19.71 -33.07 -25.07
CA LYS A 481 -19.95 -33.86 -23.84
C LYS A 481 -21.42 -34.16 -23.60
N HIS A 482 -22.30 -33.21 -23.89
CA HIS A 482 -23.75 -33.39 -23.75
C HIS A 482 -24.34 -34.25 -24.87
N VAL A 483 -23.85 -34.11 -26.10
CA VAL A 483 -24.23 -34.95 -27.24
C VAL A 483 -23.88 -36.42 -26.97
N GLU A 484 -22.66 -36.70 -26.51
CA GLU A 484 -22.23 -38.06 -26.16
C GLU A 484 -23.13 -38.68 -25.08
N LYS A 485 -23.43 -37.93 -24.01
CA LYS A 485 -24.33 -38.39 -22.94
C LYS A 485 -25.73 -38.69 -23.46
N ALA A 486 -26.26 -37.86 -24.36
CA ALA A 486 -27.56 -38.08 -24.97
C ALA A 486 -27.56 -39.34 -25.85
N MET A 487 -26.51 -39.56 -26.65
CA MET A 487 -26.36 -40.76 -27.48
C MET A 487 -26.30 -42.03 -26.62
N VAL A 488 -25.53 -42.03 -25.53
CA VAL A 488 -25.45 -43.18 -24.61
C VAL A 488 -26.82 -43.51 -24.01
N ASN A 489 -27.57 -42.50 -23.57
CA ASN A 489 -28.90 -42.70 -23.01
C ASN A 489 -29.90 -43.19 -24.06
N SER A 490 -29.84 -42.66 -25.28
CA SER A 490 -30.64 -43.11 -26.41
C SER A 490 -30.39 -44.59 -26.71
N ASN A 491 -29.12 -45.00 -26.80
CA ASN A 491 -28.76 -46.39 -27.07
C ASN A 491 -29.25 -47.33 -25.96
N LYS A 492 -29.11 -46.95 -24.69
CA LYS A 492 -29.66 -47.75 -23.57
C LYS A 492 -31.18 -47.90 -23.64
N ALA A 493 -31.89 -46.84 -24.03
CA ALA A 493 -33.33 -46.89 -24.19
C ALA A 493 -33.71 -47.83 -25.36
N LEU A 494 -33.02 -47.72 -26.49
CA LEU A 494 -33.21 -48.60 -27.66
C LEU A 494 -32.94 -50.07 -27.33
N GLU A 495 -31.83 -50.38 -26.65
CA GLU A 495 -31.51 -51.75 -26.21
C GLU A 495 -32.59 -52.33 -25.30
N LYS A 496 -33.14 -51.52 -24.39
CA LYS A 496 -34.23 -51.96 -23.52
C LYS A 496 -35.50 -52.23 -24.31
N ILE A 497 -35.88 -51.34 -25.23
CA ILE A 497 -37.06 -51.52 -26.09
C ILE A 497 -36.91 -52.78 -26.95
N GLU A 498 -35.72 -52.99 -27.54
CA GLU A 498 -35.42 -54.20 -28.33
C GLU A 498 -35.57 -55.49 -27.53
N SER A 499 -35.26 -55.46 -26.23
CA SER A 499 -35.38 -56.64 -25.36
C SER A 499 -36.82 -56.95 -24.95
N GLU A 500 -37.69 -55.94 -24.89
CA GLU A 500 -39.06 -56.06 -24.40
C GLU A 500 -40.09 -56.17 -25.54
N VAL A 501 -39.76 -55.72 -26.76
CA VAL A 501 -40.66 -55.68 -27.91
C VAL A 501 -40.14 -56.55 -29.05
N VAL A 502 -40.80 -57.70 -29.27
CA VAL A 502 -40.49 -58.62 -30.36
C VAL A 502 -40.79 -57.96 -31.70
N GLY A 503 -39.80 -57.89 -32.60
CA GLY A 503 -39.97 -57.32 -33.95
C GLY A 503 -39.63 -55.83 -34.09
N PHE A 504 -39.25 -55.14 -33.01
CA PHE A 504 -38.94 -53.70 -33.01
C PHE A 504 -37.91 -53.29 -34.08
N ARG A 505 -36.81 -54.04 -34.24
CA ARG A 505 -35.79 -53.73 -35.28
C ARG A 505 -36.35 -53.74 -36.69
N ASN A 506 -37.27 -54.65 -37.01
CA ASN A 506 -37.89 -54.69 -38.33
C ASN A 506 -38.79 -53.48 -38.59
N VAL A 507 -39.47 -52.96 -37.55
CA VAL A 507 -40.29 -51.75 -37.64
C VAL A 507 -39.39 -50.52 -37.75
N LEU A 508 -38.34 -50.44 -36.93
CA LEU A 508 -37.38 -49.34 -36.96
C LEU A 508 -36.65 -49.26 -38.31
N ASP A 509 -36.22 -50.40 -38.88
CA ASP A 509 -35.58 -50.44 -40.20
C ASP A 509 -36.52 -49.97 -41.32
N ARG A 510 -37.82 -50.33 -41.25
CA ARG A 510 -38.83 -49.81 -42.18
C ARG A 510 -39.06 -48.31 -42.01
N PHE A 511 -39.09 -47.82 -40.76
CA PHE A 511 -39.23 -46.40 -40.46
C PHE A 511 -38.02 -45.62 -40.98
N MET A 512 -36.80 -46.05 -40.66
CA MET A 512 -35.56 -45.42 -41.11
C MET A 512 -35.41 -45.43 -42.64
N GLY A 513 -35.95 -46.45 -43.32
CA GLY A 513 -36.05 -46.50 -44.78
C GLY A 513 -37.18 -45.66 -45.41
N SER A 514 -38.08 -45.10 -44.60
CA SER A 514 -39.18 -44.24 -45.09
C SER A 514 -38.72 -42.79 -45.32
N GLU A 515 -39.46 -42.02 -46.11
CA GLU A 515 -39.16 -40.59 -46.30
C GLU A 515 -39.33 -39.77 -45.02
N ILE A 516 -40.14 -40.27 -44.07
CA ILE A 516 -40.54 -39.59 -42.84
C ILE A 516 -39.40 -39.57 -41.79
N SER A 517 -38.42 -40.46 -41.90
CA SER A 517 -37.27 -40.50 -40.99
C SER A 517 -36.23 -39.41 -41.26
N ARG A 518 -36.35 -38.69 -42.39
CA ARG A 518 -35.40 -37.64 -42.77
C ARG A 518 -35.72 -36.33 -42.06
N GLU A 519 -34.70 -35.73 -41.45
CA GLU A 519 -34.81 -34.44 -40.78
C GLU A 519 -35.29 -33.35 -41.76
N GLY A 520 -36.29 -32.55 -41.33
CA GLY A 520 -36.90 -31.49 -42.16
C GLY A 520 -38.08 -31.91 -43.03
N THR A 521 -38.55 -33.17 -42.95
CA THR A 521 -39.71 -33.65 -43.73
C THR A 521 -41.07 -33.44 -43.07
N PHE A 522 -41.08 -33.04 -41.79
CA PHE A 522 -42.29 -32.64 -41.07
C PHE A 522 -42.44 -31.12 -41.09
N GLU A 523 -43.46 -30.61 -41.77
CA GLU A 523 -43.90 -29.22 -41.64
C GLU A 523 -45.19 -29.17 -40.82
N PHE A 524 -45.18 -28.42 -39.72
CA PHE A 524 -46.35 -28.23 -38.87
C PHE A 524 -46.98 -26.87 -39.17
N ASP A 525 -48.06 -26.85 -39.97
CA ASP A 525 -48.88 -25.65 -40.15
C ASP A 525 -49.79 -25.46 -38.93
N THR A 526 -49.22 -24.85 -37.90
CA THR A 526 -49.92 -24.54 -36.63
C THR A 526 -50.96 -23.43 -36.76
N GLU A 527 -51.04 -22.75 -37.91
CA GLU A 527 -52.05 -21.71 -38.15
C GLU A 527 -53.41 -22.30 -38.54
N LYS A 528 -53.43 -23.48 -39.18
CA LYS A 528 -54.67 -24.13 -39.64
C LYS A 528 -55.19 -25.24 -38.73
N HIS A 529 -54.32 -25.89 -37.96
CA HIS A 529 -54.67 -27.02 -37.10
C HIS A 529 -54.01 -26.90 -35.73
N ASN A 530 -54.66 -27.43 -34.68
CA ASN A 530 -53.98 -27.59 -33.39
C ASN A 530 -52.84 -28.61 -33.51
N ILE A 531 -51.89 -28.58 -32.57
CA ILE A 531 -50.64 -29.35 -32.68
C ILE A 531 -50.86 -30.86 -32.82
N VAL A 532 -51.93 -31.39 -32.20
CA VAL A 532 -52.30 -32.82 -32.27
C VAL A 532 -52.83 -33.15 -33.66
N ALA A 533 -53.73 -32.33 -34.20
CA ALA A 533 -54.29 -32.52 -35.54
C ALA A 533 -53.23 -32.32 -36.64
N ALA A 534 -52.32 -31.36 -36.48
CA ALA A 534 -51.19 -31.17 -37.40
C ALA A 534 -50.22 -32.36 -37.36
N PHE A 535 -49.97 -32.94 -36.19
CA PHE A 535 -49.16 -34.14 -36.03
C PHE A 535 -49.81 -35.37 -36.67
N LEU A 536 -51.10 -35.62 -36.41
CA LEU A 536 -51.84 -36.74 -37.00
C LEU A 536 -51.86 -36.64 -38.54
N GLU A 537 -52.09 -35.44 -39.08
CA GLU A 537 -52.08 -35.20 -40.52
C GLU A 537 -50.69 -35.43 -41.14
N ALA A 538 -49.62 -34.94 -40.51
CA ALA A 538 -48.26 -35.14 -40.98
C ALA A 538 -47.81 -36.61 -40.88
N ALA A 539 -48.27 -37.33 -39.85
CA ALA A 539 -48.06 -38.78 -39.70
C ALA A 539 -48.99 -39.64 -40.58
N LYS A 540 -49.91 -39.02 -41.34
CA LYS A 540 -50.93 -39.68 -42.18
C LYS A 540 -51.89 -40.61 -41.41
N LEU A 541 -52.21 -40.25 -40.17
CA LEU A 541 -53.21 -40.90 -39.33
C LEU A 541 -54.59 -40.23 -39.47
N GLU A 542 -55.66 -40.94 -39.11
CA GLU A 542 -57.03 -40.39 -39.13
C GLU A 542 -57.14 -39.22 -38.13
N LYS A 543 -57.90 -38.17 -38.49
CA LYS A 543 -57.94 -36.91 -37.71
C LYS A 543 -58.55 -37.06 -36.31
N ASP A 544 -59.33 -38.12 -36.09
CA ASP A 544 -59.96 -38.51 -34.84
C ASP A 544 -59.27 -39.72 -34.17
N TYR A 545 -58.10 -40.12 -34.66
CA TYR A 545 -57.32 -41.18 -34.04
C TYR A 545 -56.91 -40.77 -32.63
N ASP A 546 -57.39 -41.52 -31.64
CA ASP A 546 -57.03 -41.31 -30.25
C ASP A 546 -55.62 -41.87 -29.98
N LEU A 547 -54.65 -40.97 -29.88
CA LEU A 547 -53.24 -41.29 -29.59
C LEU A 547 -53.07 -42.06 -28.27
N ALA A 548 -54.01 -42.00 -27.33
CA ALA A 548 -53.94 -42.79 -26.11
C ALA A 548 -54.08 -44.31 -26.38
N ARG A 549 -54.73 -44.69 -27.49
CA ARG A 549 -54.94 -46.09 -27.89
C ARG A 549 -53.66 -46.80 -28.32
N MET A 550 -52.59 -46.07 -28.63
CA MET A 550 -51.24 -46.62 -28.86
C MET A 550 -50.70 -47.39 -27.64
N HIS A 551 -51.36 -47.33 -26.49
CA HIS A 551 -50.98 -48.05 -25.27
C HIS A 551 -51.91 -49.21 -24.91
N GLU A 552 -52.97 -49.49 -25.68
CA GLU A 552 -54.06 -50.39 -25.28
C GLU A 552 -53.94 -51.84 -25.82
N GLY A 553 -52.89 -52.18 -26.59
CA GLY A 553 -52.60 -53.57 -26.98
C GLY A 553 -51.38 -53.73 -27.89
N GLU A 554 -50.84 -54.96 -28.00
CA GLU A 554 -49.62 -55.23 -28.79
C GLU A 554 -49.75 -54.86 -30.28
N GLY A 555 -50.93 -55.06 -30.89
CA GLY A 555 -51.15 -54.76 -32.32
C GLY A 555 -51.36 -53.27 -32.66
N GLU A 556 -51.75 -52.43 -31.69
CA GLU A 556 -51.89 -50.97 -31.88
C GLU A 556 -50.57 -50.22 -31.61
N LYS A 557 -49.58 -50.88 -31.00
CA LYS A 557 -48.21 -50.35 -30.89
C LYS A 557 -47.38 -50.55 -32.16
N GLU A 558 -47.70 -51.57 -32.96
CA GLU A 558 -46.99 -51.88 -34.21
C GLU A 558 -47.53 -51.11 -35.42
N ARG A 559 -48.79 -50.69 -35.39
CA ARG A 559 -49.36 -49.72 -36.34
C ARG A 559 -48.83 -48.33 -36.05
#